data_AF-A0A4R8LZS9-F1
#
_entry.id   AF-A0A4R8LZS9-F1
#
_cell.length_a   1.000
_cell.length_b   1.000
_cell.length_c   1.000
_cell.angle_alpha   90.00
_cell.angle_beta   90.00
_cell.angle_gamma   90.00
#
_symmetry.space_group_name_H-M   'P 1'
#
loop_
_entity.id
_entity.type
_entity.pdbx_description
1 polymer ?
#
loop_
_entity_poly.entity_id
_entity_poly.type
_entity_poly.pdbx_seq_one_letter_code
_entity_poly.pdbx_strand_id
1 'polypeptide(L)' 'MNTLTIKNLPMTKELEPAALANVRGGIGRTPQQILAWEISGKPATWQGLVLGDDGRLHPPTP' A
#
# COMPACT_ATOMS: atom_id res chain seq x y z
N MET A 1 -35.38 -2.75 9.63
CA MET A 1 -34.52 -2.38 8.49
C MET A 1 -33.88 -1.03 8.81
N ASN A 2 -32.60 -1.00 9.17
CA ASN A 2 -31.92 0.25 9.51
C ASN A 2 -31.25 0.82 8.26
N THR A 3 -31.91 1.78 7.65
CA THR A 3 -31.40 2.53 6.50
C THR A 3 -30.27 3.45 6.98
N LEU A 4 -29.02 3.10 6.69
CA LEU A 4 -27.87 3.98 6.90
C LEU A 4 -27.92 5.11 5.87
N THR A 5 -28.48 6.26 6.26
CA THR A 5 -28.44 7.46 5.42
C THR A 5 -27.01 8.01 5.45
N ILE A 6 -26.25 7.84 4.38
CA ILE A 6 -24.93 8.46 4.23
C ILE A 6 -25.18 9.98 4.10
N LYS A 7 -25.12 10.68 5.23
CA LYS A 7 -25.09 12.15 5.24
C LYS A 7 -23.83 12.57 4.50
N ASN A 8 -24.00 13.35 3.44
CA ASN A 8 -23.00 14.16 2.75
C ASN A 8 -21.61 14.05 3.38
N LEU A 9 -20.81 13.11 2.87
CA LEU A 9 -19.37 13.15 3.13
C LEU A 9 -18.91 14.53 2.66
N PRO A 10 -18.21 15.31 3.51
CA PRO A 10 -17.68 16.59 3.09
C PRO A 10 -16.86 16.34 1.82
N MET A 11 -17.23 17.07 0.77
CA MET A 11 -16.61 17.02 -0.55
C MET A 11 -15.09 16.95 -0.37
N THR A 12 -14.50 15.94 -1.00
CA THR A 12 -13.06 15.63 -1.05
C THR A 12 -12.22 16.88 -0.80
N LYS A 13 -11.66 16.99 0.41
CA LYS A 13 -10.58 17.95 0.68
C LYS A 13 -9.54 17.70 -0.41
N GLU A 14 -9.21 18.71 -1.21
CA GLU A 14 -8.14 18.60 -2.20
C GLU A 14 -6.93 18.04 -1.47
N LEU A 15 -6.49 16.85 -1.91
CA LEU A 15 -5.35 16.19 -1.31
C LEU A 15 -4.14 17.07 -1.59
N GLU A 16 -3.63 17.74 -0.57
CA GLU A 16 -2.53 18.69 -0.72
C GLU A 16 -1.33 18.00 -1.40
N PRO A 17 -0.79 18.55 -2.49
CA PRO A 17 0.34 17.96 -3.20
C PRO A 17 1.55 17.69 -2.29
N ALA A 18 1.77 18.54 -1.28
CA ALA A 18 2.82 18.36 -0.29
C ALA A 18 2.57 17.15 0.64
N ALA A 19 1.31 16.90 1.01
CA ALA A 19 0.93 15.71 1.77
C ALA A 19 1.08 14.44 0.92
N LEU A 20 0.72 14.51 -0.36
CA LEU A 20 0.89 13.42 -1.32
C LEU A 20 2.36 13.13 -1.67
N ALA A 21 3.23 14.15 -1.68
CA ALA A 21 4.65 14.00 -1.98
C ALA A 21 5.38 13.09 -0.97
N ASN A 22 4.85 12.99 0.25
CA ASN A 22 5.37 12.11 1.30
C ASN A 22 4.76 10.70 1.27
N VAL A 23 3.72 10.47 0.46
CA VAL A 23 3.14 9.14 0.25
C VAL A 23 4.05 8.36 -0.70
N ARG A 24 5.15 7.83 -0.14
CA ARG A 24 6.07 6.98 -0.88
C ARG A 24 5.47 5.58 -1.01
N GLY A 25 4.93 5.30 -2.19
CA GLY A 25 4.79 3.92 -2.67
C GLY A 25 3.39 3.32 -2.70
N GLY A 26 2.32 4.10 -2.58
CA GLY A 26 0.95 3.58 -2.62
C GLY A 26 0.31 3.48 -4.01
N ILE A 27 0.78 4.24 -5.01
CA ILE A 27 0.09 4.29 -6.31
C ILE A 27 0.38 3.01 -7.09
N GLY A 28 -0.66 2.18 -7.26
CA GLY A 28 -0.59 0.93 -8.03
C GLY A 28 0.05 -0.26 -7.29
N ARG A 29 0.30 -0.16 -5.98
CA ARG A 29 0.84 -1.27 -5.17
C ARG A 29 -0.24 -1.83 -4.26
N THR A 30 -0.26 -3.15 -4.11
CA THR A 30 -1.14 -3.81 -3.15
C THR A 30 -0.67 -3.53 -1.72
N PRO A 31 -1.56 -3.57 -0.71
CA PRO A 31 -1.14 -3.47 0.69
C PRO A 31 -0.02 -4.45 1.06
N GLN A 32 -0.04 -5.66 0.48
CA GLN A 32 0.99 -6.68 0.68
C GLN A 32 2.36 -6.25 0.12
N GLN A 33 2.39 -5.55 -1.01
CA GLN A 33 3.62 -5.02 -1.59
C GLN A 33 4.22 -3.90 -0.74
N ILE A 34 3.38 -3.03 -0.19
CA ILE A 34 3.82 -1.94 0.69
C ILE A 34 4.42 -2.53 1.96
N LEU A 35 3.72 -3.46 2.61
CA LEU A 35 4.20 -4.14 3.81
C LEU A 35 5.51 -4.89 3.57
N ALA A 36 5.63 -5.61 2.46
CA ALA A 36 6.84 -6.34 2.13
C ALA A 36 8.05 -5.41 1.93
N TRP A 37 7.84 -4.23 1.33
CA TRP A 37 8.87 -3.19 1.22
C TRP A 37 9.26 -2.62 2.58
N GLU A 38 8.29 -2.34 3.46
CA GLU A 38 8.55 -1.83 4.81
C GLU A 38 9.35 -2.81 5.67
N ILE A 39 9.11 -4.12 5.52
CA ILE A 39 9.82 -5.16 6.26
C ILE A 39 11.23 -5.37 5.70
N SER A 40 11.34 -5.59 4.38
CA SER A 40 12.57 -6.13 3.78
C SER A 40 13.41 -5.11 3.00
N GLY A 41 12.87 -3.92 2.72
CA GLY A 41 13.48 -2.94 1.82
C GLY A 41 13.57 -3.40 0.35
N LYS A 42 12.97 -4.54 0.00
CA LYS A 42 13.03 -5.14 -1.34
C LYS A 42 11.67 -5.05 -2.05
N PRO A 43 11.67 -4.95 -3.39
CA PRO A 43 10.42 -4.99 -4.16
C PRO A 43 9.75 -6.36 -4.03
N ALA A 44 8.41 -6.36 -4.00
CA ALA A 44 7.61 -7.55 -3.84
C ALA A 44 6.60 -7.76 -4.98
N THR A 45 6.20 -9.01 -5.21
CA THR A 45 5.10 -9.38 -6.10
C THR A 45 3.76 -8.90 -5.54
N TRP A 46 2.69 -8.95 -6.34
CA TRP A 46 1.36 -8.55 -5.88
C TRP A 46 0.84 -9.35 -4.67
N GLN A 47 1.36 -10.56 -4.45
CA GLN A 47 1.11 -11.38 -3.25
C GLN A 47 1.99 -11.00 -2.04
N GLY A 48 2.94 -10.09 -2.19
CA GLY A 48 3.88 -9.69 -1.14
C GLY A 48 5.14 -10.56 -1.02
N LEU A 49 5.46 -11.39 -2.02
CA LEU A 49 6.69 -12.19 -2.00
C LEU A 49 7.88 -11.42 -2.56
N VAL A 50 9.05 -11.63 -1.98
CA VAL A 50 10.31 -10.95 -2.31
C VAL A 50 11.27 -11.93 -2.97
N LEU A 51 12.04 -11.46 -3.95
CA LEU A 51 13.10 -12.27 -4.57
C LEU A 51 14.28 -12.43 -3.61
N GLY A 52 14.54 -13.67 -3.21
CA GLY A 52 15.71 -14.05 -2.41
C GLY A 52 16.96 -14.21 -3.27
N ASP A 53 18.10 -14.35 -2.60
CA ASP A 53 19.41 -14.48 -3.26
C ASP A 53 19.57 -15.85 -3.94
N ASP A 54 18.71 -16.81 -3.59
CA ASP A 54 18.58 -18.11 -4.27
C ASP A 54 17.76 -18.03 -5.57
N GLY A 55 17.33 -16.84 -5.98
CA GLY A 55 16.51 -16.62 -7.17
C GLY A 55 15.07 -17.09 -7.03
N ARG A 56 14.59 -17.35 -5.80
CA ARG A 56 13.21 -17.78 -5.53
C ARG A 56 12.42 -16.72 -4.78
N LEU A 57 11.10 -16.84 -4.83
CA LEU A 57 10.19 -15.94 -4.12
C LEU A 57 9.93 -16.45 -2.70
N HIS A 58 10.16 -15.58 -1.72
CA HIS A 58 10.00 -15.88 -0.29
C HIS A 58 9.09 -14.84 0.40
N PRO A 59 8.52 -15.17 1.56
CA PRO A 59 7.94 -14.17 2.44
C PRO A 59 8.98 -13.08 2.80
N PRO A 60 8.56 -11.82 2.99
CA PRO A 60 9.47 -10.75 3.33
C PRO A 60 10.07 -10.98 4.72
N THR A 61 11.39 -10.98 4.80
CA THR A 61 12.17 -11.01 6.05
C THR A 61 12.90 -9.68 6.23
N PRO A 62 13.14 -9.22 7.48
CA PRO A 62 13.95 -8.03 7.74
C PRO A 62 15.34 -8.10 7.13
#